data_AF-A0A2G2Y7X2-F1
#
_entry.id   AF-A0A2G2Y7X2-F1
#
_cell.length_a   1.000
_cell.length_b   1.000
_cell.length_c   1.000
_cell.angle_alpha   90.00
_cell.angle_beta   90.00
_cell.angle_gamma   90.00
#
_symmetry.space_group_name_H-M   'P 1'
#
loop_
_entity.id
_entity.type
_entity.pdbx_description
1 polymer ?
#
loop_
_entity_poly.entity_id
_entity_poly.type
_entity_poly.pdbx_seq_one_letter_code
_entity_poly.pdbx_strand_id
1 'polypeptide(L)'
;MANSKYEYVKCFEVEDEVMYPNIIVVQIDGRDFGSFSEKHGFEKSNDEKSLNLMNACAIKVLESFSDIIFAYGFSDEYSFVLKKETTFYQRRASKILSIIVSFFSSTYVTKCKEFSQKELSVPPSFHSRVINCASMEVLQAYLLSRQTECHISNQYNTCLWKLVFLESQKRRPKRFLRCSQKQEQNDLLFHQFGIHKDLPQIFRQGSCAIKIKVDDIVKYRENGTSVKRPRKKAIIVHSENVATKRFWNNHSCLTEELGSLTEGINKIKPEYLRSFQFESSLMLSTWIVVRVDGCHFHRFCEDNGFQKHNDEQALKLMNSCAVSLLEMFKDIIFAYGVSDEYSFVLKKDSLLYQRWSSKIVSAIVSLFSSMYVMKWKEFFPEEFKKPPYFDGRSVCCPSSEILRDYLFWRQVD
;
A
#
# COMPACT_ATOMS: atom_id res chain seq x y z
N MET A 1 -5.98 25.58 -22.97
CA MET A 1 -6.98 24.51 -22.72
C MET A 1 -8.34 25.08 -23.04
N ALA A 2 -8.95 24.65 -24.13
CA ALA A 2 -10.30 25.07 -24.47
C ALA A 2 -11.29 24.24 -23.64
N ASN A 3 -12.29 24.88 -23.03
CA ASN A 3 -13.42 24.18 -22.40
C ASN A 3 -14.15 23.39 -23.49
N SER A 4 -13.75 22.13 -23.70
CA SER A 4 -14.43 21.26 -24.64
C SER A 4 -15.88 21.08 -24.17
N LYS A 5 -16.81 20.88 -25.11
CA LYS A 5 -18.21 20.57 -24.78
C LYS A 5 -18.37 19.32 -23.89
N TYR A 6 -17.31 18.54 -23.73
CA TYR A 6 -17.26 17.30 -22.96
C TYR A 6 -16.77 17.48 -21.51
N GLU A 7 -16.36 18.68 -21.09
CA GLU A 7 -15.80 18.91 -19.75
C GLU A 7 -16.74 18.52 -18.60
N TYR A 8 -18.06 18.51 -18.84
CA TYR A 8 -19.07 18.10 -17.88
C TYR A 8 -18.88 16.67 -17.34
N VAL A 9 -18.14 15.80 -18.06
CA VAL A 9 -17.85 14.43 -17.61
C VAL A 9 -17.04 14.39 -16.31
N LYS A 10 -16.32 15.46 -15.97
CA LYS A 10 -15.62 15.61 -14.68
C LYS A 10 -16.58 15.55 -13.49
N CYS A 11 -17.85 15.93 -13.66
CA CYS A 11 -18.86 15.86 -12.61
C CYS A 11 -19.25 14.43 -12.22
N PHE A 12 -18.80 13.41 -12.97
CA PHE A 12 -18.98 12.00 -12.65
C PHE A 12 -17.78 11.38 -11.92
N GLU A 13 -16.74 12.18 -11.64
CA GLU A 13 -15.68 11.79 -10.70
C GLU A 13 -16.26 11.69 -9.29
N VAL A 14 -15.78 10.73 -8.50
CA VAL A 14 -16.22 10.55 -7.11
C VAL A 14 -15.64 11.67 -6.24
N GLU A 15 -16.50 12.42 -5.55
CA GLU A 15 -16.08 13.30 -4.46
C GLU A 15 -15.80 12.46 -3.20
N ASP A 16 -14.56 12.52 -2.71
CA ASP A 16 -14.09 11.63 -1.64
C ASP A 16 -13.13 12.32 -0.66
N GLU A 17 -13.35 13.60 -0.42
CA GLU A 17 -12.60 14.35 0.59
C GLU A 17 -12.85 13.79 2.00
N VAL A 18 -11.77 13.46 2.71
CA VAL A 18 -11.84 13.02 4.11
C VAL A 18 -11.98 14.23 5.02
N MET A 19 -13.20 14.46 5.52
CA MET A 19 -13.53 15.59 6.38
C MET A 19 -12.69 15.64 7.67
N TYR A 20 -12.35 16.85 8.12
CA TYR A 20 -11.86 17.07 9.48
C TYR A 20 -12.94 16.68 10.53
N PRO A 21 -12.56 16.24 11.74
CA PRO A 21 -11.20 16.10 12.29
C PRO A 21 -10.59 14.70 12.06
N ASN A 22 -11.05 13.93 11.07
CA ASN A 22 -10.60 12.55 10.88
C ASN A 22 -9.09 12.49 10.56
N ILE A 23 -8.37 11.65 11.30
CA ILE A 23 -7.02 11.22 11.00
C ILE A 23 -7.08 10.18 9.88
N ILE A 24 -6.29 10.39 8.83
CA ILE A 24 -6.26 9.53 7.65
C ILE A 24 -5.23 8.42 7.89
N VAL A 25 -5.69 7.16 7.78
CA VAL A 25 -4.80 5.99 7.73
C VAL A 25 -4.97 5.28 6.41
N VAL A 26 -3.89 5.09 5.67
CA VAL A 26 -3.90 4.33 4.40
C VAL A 26 -3.40 2.93 4.66
N GLN A 27 -4.27 1.95 4.52
CA GLN A 27 -3.88 0.55 4.57
C GLN A 27 -3.54 0.05 3.17
N ILE A 28 -2.47 -0.71 3.06
CA ILE A 28 -2.04 -1.46 1.89
C ILE A 28 -2.05 -2.95 2.26
N ASP A 29 -2.52 -3.80 1.36
CA ASP A 29 -2.66 -5.24 1.55
C ASP A 29 -2.31 -5.99 0.26
N GLY A 30 -1.52 -7.04 0.36
CA GLY A 30 -1.06 -7.85 -0.78
C GLY A 30 -2.20 -8.52 -1.55
N ARG A 31 -2.34 -8.22 -2.84
CA ARG A 31 -3.29 -8.92 -3.70
C ARG A 31 -2.77 -10.31 -4.04
N ASP A 32 -3.55 -11.33 -3.68
CA ASP A 32 -3.26 -12.74 -3.97
C ASP A 32 -1.85 -13.17 -3.49
N PHE A 33 -1.39 -12.57 -2.39
CA PHE A 33 -0.01 -12.72 -1.92
C PHE A 33 0.32 -14.14 -1.44
N GLY A 34 -0.70 -14.94 -1.12
CA GLY A 34 -0.54 -16.38 -0.92
C GLY A 34 0.07 -17.07 -2.15
N SER A 35 -0.52 -16.86 -3.33
CA SER A 35 0.01 -17.41 -4.60
C SER A 35 1.32 -16.76 -5.00
N PHE A 36 1.46 -15.45 -4.77
CA PHE A 36 2.71 -14.73 -5.01
C PHE A 36 3.88 -15.34 -4.21
N SER A 37 3.66 -15.58 -2.91
CA SER A 37 4.66 -16.16 -2.02
C SER A 37 5.05 -17.59 -2.41
N GLU A 38 4.09 -18.38 -2.90
CA GLU A 38 4.33 -19.74 -3.38
C GLU A 38 5.17 -19.76 -4.65
N LYS A 39 4.81 -18.93 -5.65
CA LYS A 39 5.56 -18.81 -6.92
C LYS A 39 7.00 -18.35 -6.72
N HIS A 40 7.25 -17.50 -5.73
CA HIS A 40 8.58 -16.99 -5.42
C HIS A 40 9.31 -17.79 -4.34
N GLY A 41 8.71 -18.86 -3.81
CA GLY A 41 9.35 -19.80 -2.89
C GLY A 41 9.66 -19.19 -1.52
N PHE A 42 8.76 -18.36 -0.97
CA PHE A 42 8.93 -17.77 0.34
C PHE A 42 8.92 -18.83 1.44
N GLU A 43 9.76 -18.63 2.45
CA GLU A 43 9.81 -19.48 3.64
C GLU A 43 8.47 -19.45 4.40
N LYS A 44 8.13 -20.58 5.04
CA LYS A 44 6.91 -20.76 5.84
C LYS A 44 7.27 -21.07 7.29
N SER A 45 6.62 -20.49 8.30
CA SER A 45 5.44 -19.61 8.23
C SER A 45 5.74 -18.15 7.88
N ASN A 46 6.98 -17.69 8.08
CA ASN A 46 7.40 -16.32 7.83
C ASN A 46 8.69 -16.31 7.00
N ASP A 47 8.79 -15.36 6.07
CA ASP A 47 9.99 -15.11 5.26
C ASP A 47 10.59 -13.76 5.66
N GLU A 48 11.75 -13.80 6.33
CA GLU A 48 12.37 -12.59 6.88
C GLU A 48 12.80 -11.61 5.79
N LYS A 49 13.26 -12.11 4.63
CA LYS A 49 13.70 -11.27 3.50
C LYS A 49 12.51 -10.51 2.92
N SER A 50 11.38 -11.17 2.74
CA SER A 50 10.14 -10.53 2.30
C SER A 50 9.64 -9.48 3.29
N LEU A 51 9.66 -9.76 4.60
CA LEU A 51 9.24 -8.78 5.60
C LEU A 51 10.19 -7.57 5.64
N ASN A 52 11.51 -7.80 5.50
CA ASN A 52 12.48 -6.72 5.42
C ASN A 52 12.35 -5.91 4.12
N LEU A 53 11.95 -6.52 3.00
CA LEU A 53 11.60 -5.80 1.77
C LEU A 53 10.36 -4.91 1.99
N MET A 54 9.30 -5.42 2.63
CA MET A 54 8.12 -4.61 2.99
C MET A 54 8.50 -3.43 3.90
N ASN A 55 9.35 -3.67 4.91
CA ASN A 55 9.89 -2.64 5.79
C ASN A 55 10.71 -1.57 5.03
N ALA A 56 11.54 -2.00 4.09
CA ALA A 56 12.35 -1.11 3.26
C ALA A 56 11.49 -0.25 2.32
N CYS A 57 10.35 -0.76 1.87
CA CYS A 57 9.34 0.01 1.13
C CYS A 57 8.64 1.03 2.03
N ALA A 58 8.22 0.62 3.23
CA ALA A 58 7.58 1.52 4.19
C ALA A 58 8.50 2.68 4.61
N ILE A 59 9.79 2.42 4.85
CA ILE A 59 10.80 3.46 5.08
C ILE A 59 10.81 4.46 3.92
N LYS A 60 10.80 3.98 2.67
CA LYS A 60 10.82 4.87 1.50
C LYS A 60 9.54 5.69 1.36
N VAL A 61 8.38 5.11 1.67
CA VAL A 61 7.12 5.86 1.74
C VAL A 61 7.23 7.01 2.75
N LEU A 62 7.73 6.73 3.96
CA LEU A 62 7.94 7.78 4.97
C LEU A 62 8.96 8.83 4.49
N GLU A 63 10.07 8.43 3.86
CA GLU A 63 11.07 9.37 3.35
C GLU A 63 10.55 10.27 2.22
N SER A 64 9.72 9.72 1.33
CA SER A 64 9.18 10.45 0.17
C SER A 64 8.01 11.36 0.53
N PHE A 65 7.16 10.96 1.48
CA PHE A 65 5.95 11.70 1.84
C PHE A 65 6.08 12.26 3.25
N SER A 66 6.27 13.58 3.36
CA SER A 66 6.47 14.29 4.63
C SER A 66 5.33 14.10 5.63
N ASP A 67 4.11 14.00 5.11
CA ASP A 67 2.86 13.95 5.89
C ASP A 67 2.58 12.58 6.48
N ILE A 68 3.27 11.53 6.02
CA ILE A 68 3.20 10.20 6.64
C ILE A 68 4.23 10.14 7.77
N ILE A 69 3.76 9.92 8.99
CA ILE A 69 4.57 10.08 10.21
C ILE A 69 4.78 8.78 10.98
N PHE A 70 3.87 7.83 10.80
CA PHE A 70 3.91 6.52 11.41
C PHE A 70 3.45 5.48 10.39
N ALA A 71 4.05 4.30 10.40
CA ALA A 71 3.49 3.15 9.74
C ALA A 71 3.63 1.89 10.59
N TYR A 72 2.69 0.96 10.44
CA TYR A 72 2.74 -0.35 11.06
C TYR A 72 2.45 -1.43 10.02
N GLY A 73 3.24 -2.49 9.97
CA GLY A 73 3.04 -3.56 9.00
C GLY A 73 3.41 -4.93 9.55
N PHE A 74 2.76 -5.95 9.00
CA PHE A 74 3.05 -7.36 9.24
C PHE A 74 2.55 -8.18 8.04
N SER A 75 3.07 -9.40 7.86
CA SER A 75 2.74 -10.21 6.68
C SER A 75 2.97 -9.42 5.39
N ASP A 76 1.93 -9.24 4.60
CA ASP A 76 1.83 -8.55 3.32
C ASP A 76 1.03 -7.25 3.42
N GLU A 77 0.78 -6.74 4.63
CA GLU A 77 0.07 -5.47 4.87
C GLU A 77 0.95 -4.40 5.53
N TYR A 78 0.59 -3.14 5.25
CA TYR A 78 1.15 -1.96 5.91
C TYR A 78 0.08 -0.87 6.05
N SER A 79 0.04 -0.21 7.20
CA SER A 79 -0.85 0.91 7.50
C SER A 79 -0.03 2.17 7.69
N PHE A 80 -0.31 3.23 6.94
CA PHE A 80 0.39 4.52 6.96
C PHE A 80 -0.51 5.59 7.55
N VAL A 81 -0.08 6.19 8.67
CA VAL A 81 -0.82 7.24 9.37
C VAL A 81 -0.29 8.60 8.94
N LEU A 82 -1.20 9.45 8.46
CA LEU A 82 -0.91 10.83 8.08
C LEU A 82 -1.09 11.76 9.28
N LYS A 83 -0.41 12.93 9.24
CA LYS A 83 -0.61 14.03 10.18
C LYS A 83 -2.09 14.40 10.32
N LYS A 84 -2.50 14.80 11.51
CA LYS A 84 -3.91 15.12 11.79
C LYS A 84 -4.40 16.31 10.95
N GLU A 85 -3.57 17.33 10.79
CA GLU A 85 -3.85 18.58 10.06
C GLU A 85 -3.42 18.52 8.58
N THR A 86 -3.18 17.31 8.03
CA THR A 86 -2.71 17.17 6.65
C THR A 86 -3.68 17.80 5.64
N THR A 87 -3.11 18.53 4.69
CA THR A 87 -3.80 19.03 3.48
C THR A 87 -3.36 18.27 2.23
N PHE A 88 -2.64 17.15 2.40
CA PHE A 88 -2.06 16.35 1.32
C PHE A 88 -3.13 15.99 0.29
N TYR A 89 -2.93 16.45 -0.95
CA TYR A 89 -3.87 16.30 -2.07
C TYR A 89 -5.33 16.70 -1.76
N GLN A 90 -5.52 17.76 -0.97
CA GLN A 90 -6.86 18.22 -0.54
C GLN A 90 -7.65 17.11 0.15
N ARG A 91 -6.96 16.16 0.79
CA ARG A 91 -7.56 15.08 1.58
C ARG A 91 -8.47 14.15 0.76
N ARG A 92 -8.34 14.12 -0.57
CA ARG A 92 -9.08 13.20 -1.46
C ARG A 92 -8.61 11.77 -1.28
N ALA A 93 -9.50 10.89 -0.83
CA ALA A 93 -9.16 9.53 -0.44
C ALA A 93 -8.53 8.71 -1.58
N SER A 94 -9.14 8.73 -2.77
CA SER A 94 -8.66 8.05 -3.98
C SER A 94 -7.26 8.49 -4.37
N LYS A 95 -6.98 9.80 -4.33
CA LYS A 95 -5.67 10.34 -4.67
C LYS A 95 -4.61 9.93 -3.65
N ILE A 96 -4.91 10.03 -2.36
CA ILE A 96 -3.97 9.65 -1.30
C ILE A 96 -3.67 8.14 -1.36
N LEU A 97 -4.70 7.28 -1.40
CA LEU A 97 -4.51 5.83 -1.39
C LEU A 97 -3.77 5.34 -2.64
N SER A 98 -4.13 5.86 -3.83
CA SER A 98 -3.55 5.43 -5.11
C SER A 98 -2.07 5.82 -5.22
N ILE A 99 -1.70 7.01 -4.75
CA ILE A 99 -0.31 7.48 -4.76
C ILE A 99 0.56 6.65 -3.82
N ILE A 100 0.09 6.39 -2.59
CA ILE A 100 0.88 5.64 -1.61
C ILE A 100 1.04 4.19 -2.08
N VAL A 101 -0.03 3.55 -2.57
CA VAL A 101 0.06 2.17 -3.06
C VAL A 101 0.89 2.06 -4.33
N SER A 102 0.75 2.99 -5.26
CA SER A 102 1.57 3.05 -6.47
C SER A 102 3.06 3.14 -6.13
N PHE A 103 3.42 4.11 -5.29
CA PHE A 103 4.81 4.33 -4.89
C PHE A 103 5.37 3.12 -4.12
N PHE A 104 4.55 2.51 -3.25
CA PHE A 104 4.93 1.29 -2.54
C PHE A 104 5.22 0.14 -3.52
N SER A 105 4.35 -0.08 -4.51
CA SER A 105 4.48 -1.15 -5.51
C SER A 105 5.71 -0.98 -6.40
N SER A 106 5.94 0.22 -6.92
CA SER A 106 7.16 0.53 -7.67
C SER A 106 8.42 0.35 -6.83
N THR A 107 8.38 0.79 -5.57
CA THR A 107 9.51 0.62 -4.64
C THR A 107 9.76 -0.86 -4.34
N TYR A 108 8.70 -1.66 -4.17
CA TYR A 108 8.80 -3.10 -3.92
C TYR A 108 9.56 -3.79 -5.05
N VAL A 109 9.17 -3.55 -6.31
CA VAL A 109 9.87 -4.12 -7.46
C VAL A 109 11.32 -3.63 -7.54
N THR A 110 11.53 -2.31 -7.37
CA THR A 110 12.86 -1.70 -7.44
C THR A 110 13.82 -2.31 -6.41
N LYS A 111 13.37 -2.43 -5.16
CA LYS A 111 14.18 -2.93 -4.05
C LYS A 111 14.24 -4.45 -3.99
N CYS A 112 13.36 -5.18 -4.68
CA CYS A 112 13.37 -6.64 -4.61
C CYS A 112 14.74 -7.25 -4.94
N LYS A 113 15.47 -6.63 -5.88
CA LYS A 113 16.85 -7.00 -6.26
C LYS A 113 17.85 -6.97 -5.09
N GLU A 114 17.62 -6.13 -4.07
CA GLU A 114 18.47 -6.03 -2.86
C GLU A 114 18.24 -7.21 -1.89
N PHE A 115 17.05 -7.84 -1.93
CA PHE A 115 16.63 -8.86 -0.97
C PHE A 115 16.58 -10.27 -1.57
N SER A 116 16.49 -10.38 -2.90
CA SER A 116 16.43 -11.64 -3.64
C SER A 116 17.25 -11.54 -4.92
N GLN A 117 18.02 -12.59 -5.21
CA GLN A 117 18.71 -12.76 -6.50
C GLN A 117 17.77 -13.23 -7.62
N LYS A 118 16.60 -13.78 -7.26
CA LYS A 118 15.59 -14.18 -8.25
C LYS A 118 14.79 -12.95 -8.66
N GLU A 119 14.71 -12.71 -9.96
CA GLU A 119 13.80 -11.72 -10.52
C GLU A 119 12.34 -12.12 -10.28
N LEU A 120 11.48 -11.10 -10.20
CA LEU A 120 10.04 -11.29 -10.02
C LEU A 120 9.44 -11.86 -11.30
N SER A 121 8.87 -13.06 -11.21
CA SER A 121 8.22 -13.73 -12.34
C SER A 121 6.82 -13.19 -12.62
N VAL A 122 6.16 -12.65 -11.59
CA VAL A 122 4.86 -12.01 -11.68
C VAL A 122 4.91 -10.68 -10.93
N PRO A 123 4.23 -9.63 -11.42
CA PRO A 123 4.21 -8.35 -10.75
C PRO A 123 3.52 -8.43 -9.40
N PRO A 124 4.10 -7.84 -8.34
CA PRO A 124 3.39 -7.67 -7.08
C PRO A 124 2.23 -6.69 -7.31
N SER A 125 1.12 -6.93 -6.65
CA SER A 125 -0.05 -6.07 -6.70
C SER A 125 -0.60 -5.94 -5.28
N PHE A 126 -1.13 -4.77 -4.96
CA PHE A 126 -1.66 -4.47 -3.64
C PHE A 126 -3.00 -3.77 -3.77
N HIS A 127 -3.90 -4.07 -2.84
CA HIS A 127 -5.08 -3.26 -2.58
C HIS A 127 -4.73 -2.16 -1.60
N SER A 128 -5.49 -1.07 -1.64
CA SER A 128 -5.40 -0.02 -0.66
C SER A 128 -6.76 0.58 -0.35
N ARG A 129 -6.87 1.12 0.85
CA ARG A 129 -8.07 1.79 1.35
C ARG A 129 -7.71 2.84 2.40
N VAL A 130 -8.62 3.80 2.57
CA VAL A 130 -8.51 4.83 3.59
C VAL A 130 -9.39 4.47 4.78
N ILE A 131 -8.80 4.49 5.97
CA ILE A 131 -9.49 4.33 7.24
C ILE A 131 -9.56 5.71 7.90
N ASN A 132 -10.78 6.12 8.23
CA ASN A 132 -11.07 7.40 8.86
C ASN A 132 -11.09 7.22 10.39
N CYS A 133 -10.10 7.77 11.08
CA CYS A 133 -10.04 7.73 12.54
C CYS A 133 -10.50 9.08 13.11
N ALA A 134 -11.75 9.15 13.58
CA ALA A 134 -12.35 10.40 14.05
C ALA A 134 -11.68 11.01 15.30
N SER A 135 -10.88 10.23 16.03
CA SER A 135 -10.15 10.66 17.22
C SER A 135 -8.89 9.82 17.44
N MET A 136 -8.05 10.25 18.40
CA MET A 136 -6.88 9.48 18.84
C MET A 136 -7.26 8.13 19.45
N GLU A 137 -8.42 8.01 20.12
CA GLU A 137 -8.94 6.74 20.64
C GLU A 137 -9.22 5.76 19.49
N VAL A 138 -9.84 6.24 18.41
CA VAL A 138 -10.14 5.40 17.24
C VAL A 138 -8.85 4.96 16.53
N LEU A 139 -7.86 5.85 16.40
CA LEU A 139 -6.54 5.51 15.86
C LEU A 139 -5.84 4.45 16.72
N GLN A 140 -5.83 4.64 18.05
CA GLN A 140 -5.25 3.69 18.99
C GLN A 140 -5.93 2.32 18.89
N ALA A 141 -7.27 2.29 18.80
CA ALA A 141 -8.04 1.06 18.61
C ALA A 141 -7.74 0.38 17.27
N TYR A 142 -7.52 1.15 16.20
CA TYR A 142 -7.12 0.62 14.89
C TYR A 142 -5.75 -0.04 14.96
N LEU A 143 -4.74 0.64 15.53
CA LEU A 143 -3.39 0.09 15.67
C LEU A 143 -3.37 -1.16 16.55
N LEU A 144 -4.13 -1.16 17.65
CA LEU A 144 -4.31 -2.34 18.49
C LEU A 144 -4.97 -3.49 17.73
N SER A 145 -5.95 -3.21 16.87
CA SER A 145 -6.58 -4.22 16.00
C SER A 145 -5.55 -4.85 15.06
N ARG A 146 -4.74 -4.04 14.37
CA ARG A 146 -3.72 -4.55 13.44
C ARG A 146 -2.69 -5.41 14.16
N GLN A 147 -2.23 -4.99 15.34
CA GLN A 147 -1.24 -5.76 16.09
C GLN A 147 -1.82 -7.04 16.71
N THR A 148 -3.09 -7.01 17.14
CA THR A 148 -3.79 -8.21 17.60
C THR A 148 -3.92 -9.24 16.47
N GLU A 149 -4.24 -8.78 15.26
CA GLU A 149 -4.29 -9.65 14.07
C GLU A 149 -2.92 -10.27 13.81
N CYS A 150 -1.84 -9.48 13.80
CA CYS A 150 -0.47 -9.98 13.67
C CYS A 150 -0.17 -11.13 14.65
N HIS A 151 -0.49 -10.94 15.94
CA HIS A 151 -0.28 -11.97 16.96
C HIS A 151 -1.08 -13.25 16.68
N ILE A 152 -2.37 -13.12 16.33
CA ILE A 152 -3.26 -14.25 16.08
C ILE A 152 -2.82 -14.99 14.81
N SER A 153 -2.59 -14.27 13.71
CA SER A 153 -2.19 -14.87 12.43
C SER A 153 -0.82 -15.54 12.53
N ASN A 154 0.16 -14.92 13.19
CA ASN A 154 1.49 -15.52 13.35
C ASN A 154 1.43 -16.79 14.21
N GLN A 155 0.68 -16.78 15.31
CA GLN A 155 0.48 -17.96 16.16
C GLN A 155 -0.16 -19.10 15.35
N TYR A 156 -1.28 -18.81 14.67
CA TYR A 156 -2.00 -19.78 13.84
C TYR A 156 -1.11 -20.35 12.72
N ASN A 157 -0.43 -19.49 11.96
CA ASN A 157 0.39 -19.89 10.84
C ASN A 157 1.62 -20.71 11.28
N THR A 158 2.22 -20.36 12.42
CA THR A 158 3.35 -21.12 12.98
C THR A 158 2.90 -22.53 13.39
N CYS A 159 1.76 -22.66 14.09
CA CYS A 159 1.17 -23.97 14.38
C CYS A 159 0.89 -24.75 13.10
N LEU A 160 0.25 -24.10 12.12
CA LEU A 160 -0.18 -24.73 10.87
C LEU A 160 1.00 -25.31 10.10
N TRP A 161 2.03 -24.51 9.87
CA TRP A 161 3.18 -24.96 9.08
C TRP A 161 4.03 -25.99 9.82
N LYS A 162 4.17 -25.89 11.14
CA LYS A 162 4.83 -26.95 11.92
C LYS A 162 4.08 -28.28 11.85
N LEU A 163 2.75 -28.27 11.93
CA LEU A 163 1.95 -29.47 11.70
C LEU A 163 2.12 -30.00 10.27
N VAL A 164 2.11 -29.14 9.26
CA VAL A 164 2.33 -29.54 7.84
C VAL A 164 3.70 -30.17 7.64
N PHE A 165 4.75 -29.66 8.28
CA PHE A 165 6.10 -30.23 8.17
C PHE A 165 6.27 -31.56 8.92
N LEU A 166 5.47 -31.81 9.97
CA LEU A 166 5.51 -33.06 10.75
C LEU A 166 4.59 -34.14 10.18
N GLU A 167 3.40 -33.77 9.71
CA GLU A 167 2.42 -34.68 9.15
C GLU A 167 2.62 -34.79 7.64
N SER A 168 3.67 -35.50 7.22
CA SER A 168 4.00 -35.63 5.79
C SER A 168 2.90 -36.27 4.92
N GLN A 169 1.78 -36.78 5.46
CA GLN A 169 0.69 -37.29 4.62
C GLN A 169 -0.69 -37.63 5.26
N LYS A 170 -0.97 -37.40 6.55
CA LYS A 170 -2.24 -37.94 7.15
C LYS A 170 -2.89 -37.00 8.17
N ARG A 171 -4.04 -36.43 7.76
CA ARG A 171 -5.00 -35.51 8.42
C ARG A 171 -4.79 -34.03 8.04
N ARG A 172 -5.89 -33.27 8.00
CA ARG A 172 -5.95 -31.90 7.46
C ARG A 172 -5.59 -30.92 8.59
N PRO A 173 -4.37 -30.37 8.68
CA PRO A 173 -3.94 -29.53 9.82
C PRO A 173 -4.86 -28.31 10.00
N LYS A 174 -5.38 -27.78 8.88
CA LYS A 174 -6.38 -26.70 8.85
C LYS A 174 -7.69 -27.05 9.57
N ARG A 175 -8.15 -28.31 9.55
CA ARG A 175 -9.39 -28.72 10.24
C ARG A 175 -9.19 -28.79 11.75
N PHE A 176 -8.03 -29.28 12.19
CA PHE A 176 -7.69 -29.35 13.61
C PHE A 176 -7.55 -27.95 14.21
N LEU A 177 -6.78 -27.07 13.56
CA LEU A 177 -6.56 -25.71 14.05
C LEU A 177 -7.79 -24.80 13.96
N ARG A 178 -8.76 -25.11 13.09
CA ARG A 178 -10.02 -24.34 13.02
C ARG A 178 -10.89 -24.56 14.25
N CYS A 179 -10.77 -25.71 14.91
CA CYS A 179 -11.50 -26.02 16.13
C CYS A 179 -10.71 -25.71 17.40
N SER A 180 -9.42 -25.37 17.28
CA SER A 180 -8.55 -25.17 18.45
C SER A 180 -8.65 -23.76 19.03
N GLN A 181 -8.59 -23.64 20.36
CA GLN A 181 -8.49 -22.36 21.05
C GLN A 181 -7.06 -21.80 21.06
N LYS A 182 -6.91 -20.50 21.37
CA LYS A 182 -5.60 -19.83 21.47
C LYS A 182 -4.68 -20.51 22.49
N GLN A 183 -5.22 -20.99 23.60
CA GLN A 183 -4.44 -21.69 24.62
C GLN A 183 -3.91 -23.02 24.08
N GLU A 184 -4.75 -23.81 23.43
CA GLU A 184 -4.36 -25.09 22.82
C GLU A 184 -3.28 -24.89 21.74
N GLN A 185 -3.36 -23.82 20.94
CA GLN A 185 -2.30 -23.47 19.98
C GLN A 185 -0.97 -23.14 20.66
N ASN A 186 -1.00 -22.40 21.78
CA ASN A 186 0.20 -22.12 22.57
C ASN A 186 0.77 -23.41 23.19
N ASP A 187 -0.08 -24.25 23.74
CA ASP A 187 0.32 -25.52 24.35
C ASP A 187 0.95 -26.45 23.31
N LEU A 188 0.41 -26.49 22.07
CA LEU A 188 1.00 -27.21 20.94
C LEU A 188 2.38 -26.66 20.56
N LEU A 189 2.51 -25.33 20.42
CA LEU A 189 3.79 -24.69 20.11
C LEU A 189 4.85 -25.02 21.17
N PHE A 190 4.47 -24.94 22.44
CA PHE A 190 5.36 -25.10 23.57
C PHE A 190 5.71 -26.57 23.81
N HIS A 191 4.71 -27.43 24.03
CA HIS A 191 4.94 -28.82 24.43
C HIS A 191 5.31 -29.73 23.26
N GLN A 192 4.72 -29.54 22.08
CA GLN A 192 4.94 -30.45 20.95
C GLN A 192 6.08 -30.00 20.03
N PHE A 193 6.24 -28.69 19.82
CA PHE A 193 7.26 -28.16 18.89
C PHE A 193 8.46 -27.51 19.58
N GLY A 194 8.44 -27.38 20.90
CA GLY A 194 9.53 -26.74 21.67
C GLY A 194 9.72 -25.26 21.32
N ILE A 195 8.74 -24.62 20.68
CA ILE A 195 8.80 -23.22 20.25
C ILE A 195 8.39 -22.35 21.44
N HIS A 196 9.37 -21.68 22.03
CA HIS A 196 9.21 -20.73 23.11
C HIS A 196 8.87 -19.33 22.58
N LYS A 197 8.84 -18.33 23.47
CA LYS A 197 8.70 -16.89 23.12
C LYS A 197 9.87 -16.33 22.29
N ASP A 198 10.80 -17.15 21.83
CA ASP A 198 12.10 -16.74 21.24
C ASP A 198 12.05 -16.49 19.73
N LEU A 199 10.86 -16.47 19.11
CA LEU A 199 10.74 -16.03 17.72
C LEU A 199 11.22 -14.56 17.57
N PRO A 200 11.85 -14.21 16.43
CA PRO A 200 12.21 -12.84 16.10
C PRO A 200 11.04 -11.87 16.33
N GLN A 201 11.34 -10.68 16.86
CA GLN A 201 10.33 -9.68 17.20
C GLN A 201 9.50 -9.27 15.97
N ILE A 202 10.12 -9.18 14.79
CA ILE A 202 9.45 -8.87 13.52
C ILE A 202 8.28 -9.83 13.20
N PHE A 203 8.40 -11.12 13.52
CA PHE A 203 7.33 -12.10 13.29
C PHE A 203 6.22 -12.00 14.33
N ARG A 204 6.59 -11.70 15.58
CA ARG A 204 5.64 -11.68 16.69
C ARG A 204 4.87 -10.38 16.78
N GLN A 205 5.54 -9.25 16.56
CA GLN A 205 5.06 -7.91 16.90
C GLN A 205 4.75 -7.07 15.65
N GLY A 206 5.12 -7.54 14.45
CA GLY A 206 5.17 -6.71 13.26
C GLY A 206 6.27 -5.65 13.35
N SER A 207 6.23 -4.70 12.43
CA SER A 207 7.23 -3.63 12.28
C SER A 207 6.55 -2.26 12.35
N CYS A 208 7.12 -1.34 13.13
CA CYS A 208 6.73 0.06 13.11
C CYS A 208 7.78 0.89 12.38
N ALA A 209 7.37 1.68 11.39
CA ALA A 209 8.22 2.70 10.81
C ALA A 209 7.88 4.07 11.41
N ILE A 210 8.89 4.76 11.97
CA ILE A 210 8.72 6.10 12.56
C ILE A 210 9.80 7.07 12.10
N LYS A 211 9.47 8.35 12.00
CA LYS A 211 10.43 9.42 11.71
C LYS A 211 11.03 9.97 13.00
N ILE A 212 12.28 9.67 13.29
CA ILE A 212 12.99 10.24 14.43
C ILE A 212 13.88 11.41 14.01
N LYS A 213 14.07 12.39 14.91
CA LYS A 213 15.06 13.46 14.73
C LYS A 213 16.44 12.88 15.07
N VAL A 214 17.36 12.91 14.12
CA VAL A 214 18.75 12.45 14.27
C VAL A 214 19.68 13.58 13.88
N ASP A 215 20.74 13.78 14.66
CA ASP A 215 21.79 14.73 14.31
C ASP A 215 22.71 14.14 13.24
N ASP A 216 22.65 14.70 12.04
CA ASP A 216 23.47 14.27 10.90
C ASP A 216 24.69 15.18 10.74
N ILE A 217 25.87 14.60 10.53
CA ILE A 217 27.12 15.35 10.36
C ILE A 217 27.19 15.83 8.92
N VAL A 218 27.03 17.14 8.70
CA VAL A 218 26.96 17.72 7.36
C VAL A 218 28.34 18.07 6.81
N LYS A 219 29.23 18.58 7.67
CA LYS A 219 30.62 18.95 7.35
C LYS A 219 31.49 18.87 8.60
N TYR A 220 32.79 18.71 8.40
CA TYR A 220 33.80 18.98 9.42
C TYR A 220 34.36 20.39 9.19
N ARG A 221 34.53 21.17 10.25
CA ARG A 221 35.25 22.45 10.19
C ARG A 221 36.75 22.17 10.07
N GLU A 222 37.53 23.18 9.63
CA GLU A 222 38.99 23.09 9.48
C GLU A 222 39.72 22.68 10.78
N ASN A 223 39.11 22.92 11.95
CA ASN A 223 39.61 22.51 13.26
C ASN A 223 39.16 21.08 13.68
N GLY A 224 38.59 20.28 12.77
CA GLY A 224 38.14 18.90 13.04
C GLY A 224 36.79 18.77 13.75
N THR A 225 36.12 19.88 14.11
CA THR A 225 34.79 19.82 14.77
C THR A 225 33.68 19.51 13.78
N SER A 226 32.76 18.61 14.16
CA SER A 226 31.62 18.22 13.31
C SER A 226 30.46 19.22 13.40
N VAL A 227 29.94 19.65 12.24
CA VAL A 227 28.72 20.45 12.14
C VAL A 227 27.54 19.51 12.00
N LYS A 228 26.82 19.33 13.11
CA LYS A 228 25.60 18.52 13.18
C LYS A 228 24.38 19.36 12.80
N ARG A 229 23.48 18.79 11.99
CA ARG A 229 22.15 19.37 11.74
C ARG A 229 21.07 18.32 12.02
N PRO A 230 19.98 18.68 12.71
CA PRO A 230 18.88 17.76 12.94
C PRO A 230 18.20 17.44 11.61
N ARG A 231 18.05 16.15 11.31
CA ARG A 231 17.31 15.62 10.16
C ARG A 231 16.30 14.59 10.64
N LYS A 232 15.15 14.52 9.97
CA LYS A 232 14.17 13.45 10.20
C LYS A 232 14.61 12.22 9.40
N LYS A 233 14.85 11.09 10.07
CA LYS A 233 15.17 9.80 9.45
C LYS A 233 14.11 8.77 9.81
N ALA A 234 13.65 8.00 8.83
CA ALA A 234 12.75 6.90 9.07
C ALA A 234 13.52 5.67 9.56
N ILE A 235 13.04 5.03 10.63
CA ILE A 235 13.62 3.81 11.21
C ILE A 235 12.54 2.76 11.47
N ILE A 236 12.94 1.49 11.53
CA ILE A 236 12.09 0.40 12.00
C ILE A 236 12.28 0.21 13.50
N VAL A 237 11.18 0.05 14.23
CA VAL A 237 11.13 -0.27 15.65
C VAL A 237 10.12 -1.40 15.85
N HIS A 238 10.42 -2.30 16.78
CA HIS A 238 9.49 -3.35 17.21
C HIS A 238 9.05 -3.07 18.65
N SER A 239 7.77 -3.32 18.94
CA SER A 239 7.22 -3.11 20.28
C SER A 239 6.15 -4.15 20.57
N GLU A 240 6.12 -4.64 21.82
CA GLU A 240 5.08 -5.56 22.28
C GLU A 240 3.68 -4.98 22.15
N ASN A 241 3.53 -3.67 22.32
CA ASN A 241 2.25 -3.01 22.12
C ASN A 241 2.41 -1.55 21.66
N VAL A 242 2.15 -1.34 20.37
CA VAL A 242 2.29 -0.04 19.68
C VAL A 242 1.17 0.94 20.03
N ALA A 243 0.06 0.44 20.58
CA ALA A 243 -1.08 1.23 21.01
C ALA A 243 -0.98 1.66 22.49
N THR A 244 0.16 1.43 23.15
CA THR A 244 0.37 1.89 24.52
C THR A 244 0.82 3.34 24.59
N LYS A 245 0.45 4.03 25.67
CA LYS A 245 0.99 5.35 26.01
C LYS A 245 2.51 5.37 26.06
N ARG A 246 3.11 4.32 26.64
CA ARG A 246 4.57 4.22 26.80
C ARG A 246 5.27 4.20 25.45
N PHE A 247 4.79 3.41 24.49
CA PHE A 247 5.36 3.42 23.15
C PHE A 247 5.11 4.77 22.46
N TRP A 248 3.85 5.19 22.40
CA TRP A 248 3.45 6.36 21.61
C TRP A 248 4.07 7.66 22.12
N ASN A 249 3.95 7.94 23.42
CA ASN A 249 4.36 9.21 24.01
C ASN A 249 5.89 9.33 24.18
N ASN A 250 6.63 8.22 24.05
CA ASN A 250 8.10 8.25 24.01
C ASN A 250 8.65 8.75 22.66
N HIS A 251 7.82 8.81 21.62
CA HIS A 251 8.21 9.27 20.29
C HIS A 251 7.63 10.67 20.04
N SER A 252 8.41 11.71 20.32
CA SER A 252 7.98 13.12 20.20
C SER A 252 7.44 13.48 18.80
N CYS A 253 7.95 12.84 17.75
CA CYS A 253 7.45 13.01 16.39
C CYS A 253 5.97 12.62 16.21
N LEU A 254 5.45 11.70 17.03
CA LEU A 254 4.05 11.30 17.01
C LEU A 254 3.21 12.27 17.82
N THR A 255 3.66 12.64 19.02
CA THR A 255 2.92 13.55 19.90
C THR A 255 2.83 14.96 19.34
N GLU A 256 3.87 15.44 18.65
CA GLU A 256 3.91 16.75 18.00
C GLU A 256 2.90 16.85 16.83
N GLU A 257 2.67 15.75 16.09
CA GLU A 257 1.96 15.78 14.80
C GLU A 257 0.56 15.10 14.85
N LEU A 258 0.27 14.29 15.87
CA LEU A 258 -1.03 13.62 16.08
C LEU A 258 -1.65 13.92 17.45
N GLY A 259 -0.80 14.19 18.45
CA GLY A 259 -1.18 14.29 19.86
C GLY A 259 -0.83 13.04 20.67
N SER A 260 -0.99 13.14 21.98
CA SER A 260 -0.65 12.09 22.95
C SER A 260 -1.80 11.10 23.16
N LEU A 261 -1.47 9.86 23.53
CA LEU A 261 -2.46 8.90 24.01
C LEU A 261 -2.75 9.14 25.50
N THR A 262 -4.00 9.45 25.82
CA THR A 262 -4.48 9.83 27.17
C THR A 262 -4.96 8.65 28.00
N GLU A 263 -5.46 7.59 27.38
CA GLU A 263 -5.93 6.36 28.05
C GLU A 263 -5.38 5.10 27.38
N GLY A 264 -5.37 3.99 28.10
CA GLY A 264 -5.00 2.69 27.55
C GLY A 264 -6.26 1.94 27.11
N ILE A 265 -6.29 1.46 25.87
CA ILE A 265 -7.39 0.62 25.39
C ILE A 265 -7.01 -0.84 25.57
N ASN A 266 -7.75 -1.56 26.42
CA ASN A 266 -7.56 -3.00 26.63
C ASN A 266 -8.53 -3.85 25.77
N LYS A 267 -9.64 -3.27 25.31
CA LYS A 267 -10.63 -3.96 24.48
C LYS A 267 -11.16 -3.02 23.40
N ILE A 268 -11.17 -3.51 22.16
CA ILE A 268 -11.66 -2.77 21.01
C ILE A 268 -13.19 -2.85 20.96
N LYS A 269 -13.85 -1.71 20.86
CA LYS A 269 -15.32 -1.65 20.72
C LYS A 269 -15.73 -2.29 19.37
N PRO A 270 -16.76 -3.16 19.32
CA PRO A 270 -17.19 -3.81 18.08
C PRO A 270 -17.62 -2.84 16.97
N GLU A 271 -18.10 -1.65 17.33
CA GLU A 271 -18.40 -0.57 16.39
C GLU A 271 -17.17 -0.07 15.62
N TYR A 272 -15.99 0.00 16.26
CA TYR A 272 -14.75 0.40 15.61
C TYR A 272 -14.29 -0.66 14.61
N LEU A 273 -14.38 -1.94 14.95
CA LEU A 273 -14.04 -3.01 14.01
C LEU A 273 -14.93 -2.96 12.75
N ARG A 274 -16.22 -2.66 12.92
CA ARG A 274 -17.15 -2.48 11.80
C ARG A 274 -16.82 -1.23 10.97
N SER A 275 -16.49 -0.10 11.60
CA SER A 275 -16.12 1.11 10.86
C SER A 275 -14.83 0.92 10.06
N PHE A 276 -13.86 0.16 10.58
CA PHE A 276 -12.64 -0.18 9.85
C PHE A 276 -12.87 -1.11 8.66
N GLN A 277 -14.06 -1.70 8.48
CA GLN A 277 -14.40 -2.59 7.38
C GLN A 277 -15.28 -1.92 6.32
N PHE A 278 -15.77 -0.71 6.58
CA PHE A 278 -16.64 0.01 5.66
C PHE A 278 -15.90 0.42 4.38
N GLU A 279 -16.56 0.23 3.23
CA GLU A 279 -16.08 0.61 1.91
C GLU A 279 -17.23 1.19 1.08
N SER A 280 -16.97 2.29 0.38
CA SER A 280 -17.94 2.86 -0.55
C SER A 280 -17.96 2.06 -1.86
N SER A 281 -19.13 1.57 -2.25
CA SER A 281 -19.34 0.86 -3.52
C SER A 281 -19.79 1.83 -4.61
N LEU A 282 -19.25 1.67 -5.82
CA LEU A 282 -19.64 2.41 -7.01
C LEU A 282 -21.03 1.96 -7.49
N MET A 283 -21.82 2.91 -8.01
CA MET A 283 -23.19 2.65 -8.48
C MET A 283 -23.27 1.45 -9.44
N LEU A 284 -24.23 0.55 -9.21
CA LEU A 284 -24.51 -0.59 -10.07
C LEU A 284 -24.94 -0.14 -11.47
N SER A 285 -24.76 -1.02 -12.46
CA SER A 285 -25.20 -0.81 -13.85
C SER A 285 -24.59 0.42 -14.54
N THR A 286 -23.49 0.96 -14.02
CA THR A 286 -22.71 2.03 -14.64
C THR A 286 -21.40 1.47 -15.19
N TRP A 287 -20.94 1.99 -16.32
CA TRP A 287 -19.55 1.77 -16.76
C TRP A 287 -18.61 2.38 -15.73
N ILE A 288 -17.54 1.67 -15.39
CA ILE A 288 -16.51 2.20 -14.50
C ILE A 288 -15.31 2.53 -15.37
N VAL A 289 -14.85 3.77 -15.34
CA VAL A 289 -13.57 4.16 -15.94
C VAL A 289 -12.58 4.40 -14.82
N VAL A 290 -11.46 3.68 -14.83
CA VAL A 290 -10.34 3.91 -13.91
C VAL A 290 -9.26 4.65 -14.67
N ARG A 291 -9.04 5.91 -14.31
CA ARG A 291 -7.94 6.70 -14.84
C ARG A 291 -6.71 6.47 -13.97
N VAL A 292 -5.57 6.24 -14.62
CA VAL A 292 -4.22 6.19 -14.06
C VAL A 292 -3.46 7.39 -14.63
N ASP A 293 -2.78 8.14 -13.78
CA ASP A 293 -2.20 9.45 -14.11
C ASP A 293 -0.81 9.59 -13.49
N GLY A 294 0.19 9.99 -14.27
CA GLY A 294 1.58 10.11 -13.84
C GLY A 294 1.78 11.16 -12.75
N CYS A 295 2.23 10.75 -11.56
CA CYS A 295 2.41 11.70 -10.46
C CYS A 295 3.75 12.44 -10.59
N HIS A 296 3.70 13.77 -10.74
CA HIS A 296 4.88 14.62 -11.00
C HIS A 296 5.70 14.13 -12.21
N PHE A 297 5.02 13.59 -13.22
CA PHE A 297 5.67 12.87 -14.31
C PHE A 297 6.57 13.77 -15.16
N HIS A 298 6.27 15.06 -15.29
CA HIS A 298 7.16 16.02 -15.93
C HIS A 298 8.58 15.97 -15.33
N ARG A 299 8.69 15.93 -14.00
CA ARG A 299 10.00 15.83 -13.31
C ARG A 299 10.63 14.46 -13.53
N PHE A 300 9.83 13.40 -13.57
CA PHE A 300 10.32 12.06 -13.89
C PHE A 300 10.90 11.99 -15.31
N CYS A 301 10.22 12.57 -16.30
CA CYS A 301 10.69 12.68 -17.69
C CYS A 301 12.01 13.46 -17.76
N GLU A 302 12.11 14.60 -17.06
CA GLU A 302 13.34 15.39 -17.02
C GLU A 302 14.50 14.66 -16.34
N ASP A 303 14.23 14.03 -15.19
CA ASP A 303 15.23 13.26 -14.46
C ASP A 303 15.76 12.09 -15.30
N ASN A 304 14.94 11.48 -16.16
CA ASN A 304 15.33 10.33 -16.99
C ASN A 304 15.60 10.68 -18.47
N GLY A 305 15.67 11.96 -18.83
CA GLY A 305 16.12 12.41 -20.16
C GLY A 305 15.16 12.08 -21.31
N PHE A 306 13.85 12.02 -21.06
CA PHE A 306 12.86 11.71 -22.11
C PHE A 306 12.84 12.78 -23.20
N GLN A 307 12.62 12.34 -24.44
CA GLN A 307 12.52 13.24 -25.59
C GLN A 307 11.24 14.09 -25.53
N LYS A 308 11.38 15.41 -25.71
CA LYS A 308 10.24 16.34 -25.85
C LYS A 308 9.86 16.46 -27.33
N HIS A 309 8.58 16.58 -27.71
CA HIS A 309 7.39 16.64 -26.85
C HIS A 309 6.85 15.25 -26.43
N ASN A 310 7.07 14.22 -27.25
CA ASN A 310 6.62 12.85 -26.99
C ASN A 310 7.79 11.87 -27.17
N ASP A 311 8.08 11.10 -26.14
CA ASP A 311 9.07 10.03 -26.19
C ASP A 311 8.38 8.72 -26.59
N GLU A 312 8.73 8.20 -27.78
CA GLU A 312 8.10 7.00 -28.32
C GLU A 312 8.34 5.76 -27.43
N GLN A 313 9.51 5.64 -26.80
CA GLN A 313 9.82 4.51 -25.93
C GLN A 313 9.00 4.58 -24.65
N ALA A 314 8.85 5.77 -24.07
CA ALA A 314 8.01 5.99 -22.89
C ALA A 314 6.54 5.62 -23.18
N LEU A 315 6.01 6.04 -24.32
CA LEU A 315 4.65 5.71 -24.74
C LEU A 315 4.49 4.21 -25.00
N LYS A 316 5.46 3.56 -25.66
CA LYS A 316 5.43 2.10 -25.87
C LYS A 316 5.48 1.32 -24.55
N LEU A 317 6.24 1.79 -23.56
CA LEU A 317 6.24 1.23 -22.21
C LEU A 317 4.85 1.34 -21.56
N MET A 318 4.23 2.53 -21.59
CA MET A 318 2.86 2.72 -21.08
C MET A 318 1.85 1.81 -21.79
N ASN A 319 1.93 1.68 -23.12
CA ASN A 319 1.11 0.76 -23.90
C ASN A 319 1.31 -0.69 -23.47
N SER A 320 2.56 -1.12 -23.27
CA SER A 320 2.91 -2.47 -22.83
C SER A 320 2.35 -2.78 -21.43
N CYS A 321 2.36 -1.80 -20.52
CA CYS A 321 1.71 -1.91 -19.21
C CYS A 321 0.19 -2.09 -19.36
N ALA A 322 -0.45 -1.27 -20.20
CA ALA A 322 -1.90 -1.33 -20.42
C ALA A 322 -2.35 -2.67 -21.01
N VAL A 323 -1.59 -3.23 -21.96
CA VAL A 323 -1.86 -4.57 -22.52
C VAL A 323 -1.85 -5.63 -21.42
N SER A 324 -0.86 -5.61 -20.52
CA SER A 324 -0.81 -6.55 -19.40
C SER A 324 -1.97 -6.39 -18.43
N LEU A 325 -2.47 -5.17 -18.21
CA LEU A 325 -3.67 -4.96 -17.40
C LEU A 325 -4.92 -5.58 -18.05
N LEU A 326 -5.09 -5.44 -19.37
CA LEU A 326 -6.18 -6.09 -20.11
C LEU A 326 -6.10 -7.63 -20.03
N GLU A 327 -4.88 -8.19 -20.05
CA GLU A 327 -4.68 -9.62 -19.91
C GLU A 327 -5.03 -10.11 -18.49
N MET A 328 -4.66 -9.35 -17.45
CA MET A 328 -4.81 -9.74 -16.05
C MET A 328 -6.19 -9.43 -15.46
N PHE A 329 -6.90 -8.41 -15.95
CA PHE A 329 -8.25 -8.03 -15.49
C PHE A 329 -9.28 -8.25 -16.59
N LYS A 330 -9.99 -9.39 -16.55
CA LYS A 330 -11.00 -9.77 -17.55
C LYS A 330 -12.23 -8.84 -17.59
N ASP A 331 -12.42 -8.04 -16.55
CA ASP A 331 -13.47 -7.02 -16.46
C ASP A 331 -13.14 -5.75 -17.25
N ILE A 332 -11.86 -5.46 -17.49
CA ILE A 332 -11.44 -4.34 -18.34
C ILE A 332 -11.62 -4.76 -19.80
N ILE A 333 -12.39 -3.99 -20.56
CA ILE A 333 -12.71 -4.29 -21.96
C ILE A 333 -12.06 -3.33 -22.95
N PHE A 334 -11.59 -2.19 -22.47
CA PHE A 334 -10.99 -1.16 -23.31
C PHE A 334 -10.00 -0.34 -22.48
N ALA A 335 -8.91 0.07 -23.11
CA ALA A 335 -7.92 0.96 -22.53
C ALA A 335 -7.52 2.03 -23.55
N TYR A 336 -7.42 3.27 -23.11
CA TYR A 336 -7.00 4.41 -23.93
C TYR A 336 -5.94 5.20 -23.20
N GLY A 337 -4.84 5.54 -23.88
CA GLY A 337 -3.72 6.26 -23.28
C GLY A 337 -3.36 7.51 -24.06
N VAL A 338 -3.00 8.58 -23.35
CA VAL A 338 -2.51 9.85 -23.88
C VAL A 338 -1.47 10.39 -22.90
N SER A 339 -0.29 10.77 -23.39
CA SER A 339 0.83 11.25 -22.55
C SER A 339 1.20 10.21 -21.48
N ASP A 340 1.16 10.62 -20.21
CA ASP A 340 1.45 9.89 -18.98
C ASP A 340 0.18 9.33 -18.31
N GLU A 341 -0.92 9.27 -19.05
CA GLU A 341 -2.22 8.86 -18.53
C GLU A 341 -2.82 7.67 -19.30
N TYR A 342 -3.62 6.89 -18.59
CA TYR A 342 -4.41 5.79 -19.13
C TYR A 342 -5.80 5.72 -18.52
N SER A 343 -6.82 5.51 -19.35
CA SER A 343 -8.19 5.25 -18.94
C SER A 343 -8.55 3.79 -19.24
N PHE A 344 -8.88 3.02 -18.20
CA PHE A 344 -9.32 1.63 -18.29
C PHE A 344 -10.83 1.53 -18.08
N VAL A 345 -11.55 1.02 -19.07
CA VAL A 345 -13.01 0.90 -19.04
C VAL A 345 -13.39 -0.52 -18.63
N LEU A 346 -14.12 -0.64 -17.53
CA LEU A 346 -14.70 -1.88 -17.03
C LEU A 346 -16.16 -2.01 -17.44
N LYS A 347 -16.61 -3.25 -17.64
CA LYS A 347 -18.01 -3.55 -18.01
C LYS A 347 -19.02 -2.99 -17.01
N LYS A 348 -20.18 -2.56 -17.52
CA LYS A 348 -21.27 -1.99 -16.71
C LYS A 348 -21.77 -2.93 -15.60
N ASP A 349 -21.75 -4.23 -15.86
CA ASP A 349 -22.18 -5.32 -15.00
C ASP A 349 -21.03 -5.92 -14.17
N SER A 350 -19.82 -5.35 -14.24
CA SER A 350 -18.68 -5.80 -13.44
C SER A 350 -19.02 -5.78 -11.96
N LEU A 351 -18.75 -6.90 -11.29
CA LEU A 351 -18.81 -7.05 -9.84
C LEU A 351 -17.41 -7.13 -9.23
N LEU A 352 -16.38 -6.74 -9.99
CA LEU A 352 -14.99 -6.76 -9.56
C LEU A 352 -14.85 -6.07 -8.19
N TYR A 353 -14.33 -6.81 -7.22
CA TYR A 353 -14.17 -6.36 -5.83
C TYR A 353 -15.43 -5.75 -5.20
N GLN A 354 -16.62 -6.27 -5.51
CA GLN A 354 -17.90 -5.75 -5.00
C GLN A 354 -18.11 -4.27 -5.37
N ARG A 355 -17.46 -3.81 -6.44
CA ARG A 355 -17.42 -2.42 -6.90
C ARG A 355 -16.88 -1.43 -5.89
N TRP A 356 -16.07 -1.88 -4.92
CA TRP A 356 -15.39 -0.98 -4.00
C TRP A 356 -14.35 -0.15 -4.75
N SER A 357 -14.59 1.16 -4.83
CA SER A 357 -13.76 2.09 -5.61
C SER A 357 -12.29 2.00 -5.20
N SER A 358 -12.02 2.04 -3.89
CA SER A 358 -10.70 1.91 -3.29
C SER A 358 -9.94 0.69 -3.80
N LYS A 359 -10.56 -0.50 -3.76
CA LYS A 359 -9.94 -1.76 -4.22
C LYS A 359 -9.74 -1.83 -5.72
N ILE A 360 -10.71 -1.39 -6.52
CA ILE A 360 -10.57 -1.38 -7.98
C ILE A 360 -9.43 -0.45 -8.40
N VAL A 361 -9.45 0.80 -7.93
CA VAL A 361 -8.46 1.82 -8.28
C VAL A 361 -7.08 1.40 -7.82
N SER A 362 -6.92 1.00 -6.55
CA SER A 362 -5.62 0.59 -6.01
C SER A 362 -5.04 -0.63 -6.72
N ALA A 363 -5.85 -1.65 -7.03
CA ALA A 363 -5.37 -2.85 -7.71
C ALA A 363 -4.84 -2.55 -9.12
N ILE A 364 -5.58 -1.71 -9.87
CA ILE A 364 -5.18 -1.28 -11.23
C ILE A 364 -3.93 -0.42 -11.18
N VAL A 365 -3.92 0.63 -10.36
CA VAL A 365 -2.79 1.55 -10.23
C VAL A 365 -1.54 0.82 -9.71
N SER A 366 -1.68 0.00 -8.68
CA SER A 366 -0.58 -0.80 -8.13
C SER A 366 0.03 -1.71 -9.18
N LEU A 367 -0.81 -2.43 -9.93
CA LEU A 367 -0.32 -3.37 -10.94
C LEU A 367 0.35 -2.63 -12.09
N PHE A 368 -0.22 -1.50 -12.53
CA PHE A 368 0.36 -0.66 -13.57
C PHE A 368 1.76 -0.17 -13.15
N SER A 369 1.90 0.27 -11.91
CA SER A 369 3.16 0.76 -11.33
C SER A 369 4.24 -0.33 -11.28
N SER A 370 3.88 -1.52 -10.77
CA SER A 370 4.78 -2.68 -10.76
C SER A 370 5.21 -3.08 -12.17
N MET A 371 4.28 -3.13 -13.12
CA MET A 371 4.57 -3.49 -14.51
C MET A 371 5.46 -2.46 -15.19
N TYR A 372 5.24 -1.18 -14.94
CA TYR A 372 6.07 -0.11 -15.47
C TYR A 372 7.54 -0.28 -15.05
N VAL A 373 7.78 -0.59 -13.77
CA VAL A 373 9.12 -0.84 -13.26
C VAL A 373 9.71 -2.13 -13.81
N MET A 374 8.94 -3.22 -13.85
CA MET A 374 9.44 -4.52 -14.34
C MET A 374 9.81 -4.48 -15.83
N LYS A 375 8.99 -3.83 -16.64
CA LYS A 375 9.18 -3.73 -18.09
C LYS A 375 10.15 -2.61 -18.50
N TRP A 376 10.60 -1.78 -17.56
CA TRP A 376 11.46 -0.64 -17.85
C TRP A 376 12.66 -1.00 -18.74
N LYS A 377 13.36 -2.09 -18.41
CA LYS A 377 14.55 -2.56 -19.14
C LYS A 377 14.30 -3.05 -20.57
N GLU A 378 13.05 -3.33 -20.92
CA GLU A 378 12.67 -3.67 -22.30
C GLU A 378 12.69 -2.45 -23.23
N PHE A 379 12.52 -1.25 -22.66
CA PHE A 379 12.40 0.01 -23.42
C PHE A 379 13.59 0.94 -23.19
N PHE A 380 14.13 0.98 -21.96
CA PHE A 380 15.22 1.87 -21.58
C PHE A 380 16.43 1.09 -21.06
N PRO A 381 17.64 1.32 -21.60
CA PRO A 381 18.84 0.62 -21.15
C PRO A 381 19.31 1.10 -19.76
N GLU A 382 19.12 2.38 -19.46
CA GLU A 382 19.52 3.00 -18.19
C GLU A 382 18.58 2.62 -17.05
N GLU A 383 19.01 2.73 -15.79
CA GLU A 383 18.10 2.60 -14.64
C GLU A 383 17.40 3.94 -14.39
N PHE A 384 16.12 3.91 -14.02
CA PHE A 384 15.42 5.13 -13.64
C PHE A 384 15.97 5.70 -12.33
N LYS A 385 15.99 7.03 -12.19
CA LYS A 385 16.57 7.69 -11.00
C LYS A 385 15.75 7.55 -9.72
N LYS A 386 14.42 7.48 -9.85
CA LYS A 386 13.47 7.34 -8.73
C LYS A 386 12.31 6.44 -9.14
N PRO A 387 11.72 5.67 -8.21
CA PRO A 387 10.54 4.86 -8.53
C PRO A 387 9.42 5.74 -9.12
N PRO A 388 8.92 5.44 -10.33
CA PRO A 388 7.76 6.11 -10.89
C PRO A 388 6.52 5.74 -10.09
N TYR A 389 5.56 6.64 -10.00
CA TYR A 389 4.29 6.36 -9.34
C TYR A 389 3.18 7.21 -9.96
N PHE A 390 1.97 6.72 -9.79
CA PHE A 390 0.77 7.16 -10.48
C PHE A 390 -0.33 7.39 -9.46
N ASP A 391 -1.18 8.38 -9.70
CA ASP A 391 -2.47 8.47 -9.03
C ASP A 391 -3.55 7.81 -9.86
N GLY A 392 -4.66 7.48 -9.22
CA GLY A 392 -5.80 6.98 -9.93
C GLY A 392 -7.13 7.36 -9.30
N ARG A 393 -8.15 7.35 -10.14
CA ARG A 393 -9.51 7.73 -9.81
C ARG A 393 -10.50 6.92 -10.62
N SER A 394 -11.67 6.66 -10.04
CA SER A 394 -12.79 6.02 -10.73
C SER A 394 -13.84 7.05 -11.15
N VAL A 395 -14.38 6.89 -12.36
CA VAL A 395 -15.49 7.68 -12.91
C VAL A 395 -16.62 6.72 -13.26
N CYS A 396 -17.82 6.99 -12.76
CA CYS A 396 -19.01 6.19 -13.07
C CYS A 396 -19.74 6.82 -14.25
N CYS A 397 -19.72 6.18 -15.42
CA CYS A 397 -20.46 6.65 -16.59
C CYS A 397 -21.80 5.88 -16.69
N PRO A 398 -22.95 6.52 -16.44
CA PRO A 398 -24.25 5.83 -16.39
C PRO A 398 -24.76 5.31 -17.75
N SER A 399 -24.31 5.90 -18.85
CA SER A 399 -24.72 5.53 -20.20
C SER A 399 -23.51 5.37 -21.12
N SER A 400 -23.70 4.65 -22.23
CA SER A 400 -22.67 4.54 -23.28
C SER A 400 -22.37 5.89 -23.95
N GLU A 401 -23.33 6.82 -23.93
CA GLU A 401 -23.12 8.19 -24.43
C GLU A 401 -22.15 8.96 -23.53
N ILE A 402 -22.35 8.93 -22.21
CA ILE A 402 -21.45 9.58 -21.25
C ILE A 402 -20.05 8.95 -21.29
N LEU A 403 -19.96 7.63 -21.44
CA LEU A 403 -18.68 6.95 -21.64
C LEU A 403 -17.98 7.43 -22.92
N ARG A 404 -18.71 7.56 -24.03
CA ARG A 404 -18.17 8.07 -25.29
C ARG A 404 -17.70 9.52 -25.15
N ASP A 405 -18.47 10.36 -24.47
CA ASP A 405 -18.12 11.75 -24.19
C ASP A 405 -16.87 11.86 -23.30
N TYR A 406 -16.73 10.96 -22.32
CA TYR A 406 -15.51 10.85 -21.53
C TYR A 406 -14.29 10.53 -22.42
N LEU A 407 -14.41 9.58 -23.34
CA LEU A 407 -13.33 9.23 -24.26
C LEU A 407 -13.01 10.38 -25.22
N PHE A 408 -14.03 11.10 -25.71
CA PHE A 408 -13.81 12.31 -26.52
C PHE A 408 -13.10 13.41 -25.72
N TRP A 409 -13.48 13.60 -24.46
CA TRP A 409 -12.78 14.53 -23.58
C TRP A 409 -11.30 14.17 -23.50
N ARG A 410 -10.96 12.89 -23.29
CA ARG A 410 -9.57 12.42 -23.24
C ARG A 410 -8.82 12.53 -24.56
N GLN A 411 -9.50 12.47 -25.69
CA GLN A 411 -8.87 12.58 -27.01
C GLN A 411 -8.58 14.03 -27.41
N VAL A 412 -9.33 14.98 -26.86
CA VAL A 412 -9.21 16.41 -27.15
C VAL A 412 -8.26 17.13 -26.17
N ASP A 413 -8.13 16.60 -24.94
CA ASP A 413 -7.08 16.97 -23.98
C ASP A 413 -5.69 16.61 -24.52
#